data_AF-A0AB73HVK5-F1
#
_entry.id   AF-A0AB73HVK5-F1
#
_cell.length_a   1.000
_cell.length_b   1.000
_cell.length_c   1.000
_cell.angle_alpha   90.00
_cell.angle_beta   90.00
_cell.angle_gamma   90.00
#
_symmetry.space_group_name_H-M   'P 1'
#
loop_
_entity.id
_entity.type
_entity.pdbx_description
1 polymer ?
#
loop_
_entity_poly.entity_id
_entity_poly.type
_entity_poly.pdbx_seq_one_letter_code
_entity_poly.pdbx_strand_id
1 'polypeptide(L)'
;MFALLAGLLYGLTAAAWLLFWHRAMAAPVLLRRYPLLRAPWFGGTVVQLAAALLAIQHGTAPGGEFEAVLFDVLHSRADLVLSASASILVVATVVYGVNQQTPPRPFMRLMSFALVALLGFMLPVIWIPPQHDEWMQLLRHVQTASFNWGLFLMCAGLLILLEDLIQHSAADD
;
A
#
# COMPACT_ATOMS: atom_id res chain seq x y z
N MET A 1 -11.30 -7.26 23.72
CA MET A 1 -12.19 -7.37 22.54
C MET A 1 -11.64 -6.60 21.34
N PHE A 2 -11.19 -5.36 21.55
CA PHE A 2 -10.63 -4.51 20.50
C PHE A 2 -9.38 -5.07 19.77
N ALA A 3 -8.38 -5.56 20.52
CA ALA A 3 -7.18 -6.21 19.98
C ALA A 3 -7.50 -7.35 18.97
N LEU A 4 -8.56 -8.12 19.24
CA LEU A 4 -9.06 -9.17 18.35
C LEU A 4 -9.67 -8.60 17.06
N LEU A 5 -10.43 -7.50 17.14
CA LEU A 5 -10.99 -6.83 15.97
C LEU A 5 -9.89 -6.26 15.06
N ALA A 6 -8.89 -5.60 15.64
CA ALA A 6 -7.74 -5.09 14.90
C ALA A 6 -6.94 -6.24 14.26
N GLY A 7 -6.70 -7.33 15.00
CA GLY A 7 -6.07 -8.54 14.47
C GLY A 7 -6.83 -9.16 13.30
N LEU A 8 -8.16 -9.30 13.44
CA LEU A 8 -9.03 -9.81 12.37
C LEU A 8 -9.04 -8.90 11.15
N LEU A 9 -9.04 -7.58 11.33
CA LEU A 9 -8.93 -6.62 10.22
C LEU A 9 -7.66 -6.87 9.41
N TYR A 10 -6.50 -6.97 10.06
CA TYR A 10 -5.25 -7.26 9.37
C TYR A 10 -5.24 -8.64 8.72
N GLY A 11 -5.78 -9.67 9.38
CA GLY A 11 -5.92 -11.01 8.78
C GLY A 11 -6.81 -11.01 7.53
N LEU A 12 -7.95 -10.31 7.58
CA LEU A 12 -8.85 -10.14 6.44
C LEU A 12 -8.19 -9.36 5.30
N THR A 13 -7.46 -8.29 5.61
CA THR A 13 -6.74 -7.52 4.59
C THR A 13 -5.59 -8.30 3.97
N ALA A 14 -4.93 -9.21 4.71
CA ALA A 14 -3.94 -10.14 4.17
C ALA A 14 -4.59 -11.18 3.23
N ALA A 15 -5.75 -11.73 3.60
CA ALA A 15 -6.50 -12.64 2.73
C ALA A 15 -6.98 -11.93 1.46
N ALA A 16 -7.52 -10.71 1.60
CA ALA A 16 -7.91 -9.87 0.49
C ALA A 16 -6.72 -9.53 -0.43
N TRP A 17 -5.52 -9.37 0.12
CA TRP A 17 -4.30 -9.09 -0.64
C TRP A 17 -3.95 -10.26 -1.56
N LEU A 18 -3.96 -11.47 -1.02
CA LEU A 18 -3.70 -12.69 -1.80
C LEU A 18 -4.76 -12.90 -2.89
N LEU A 19 -6.04 -12.67 -2.55
CA LEU A 19 -7.15 -12.75 -3.51
C LEU A 19 -7.03 -11.70 -4.62
N PHE A 20 -6.70 -10.45 -4.26
CA PHE A 20 -6.47 -9.36 -5.20
C PHE A 20 -5.36 -9.73 -6.18
N TRP A 21 -4.20 -10.16 -5.70
CA TRP A 21 -3.08 -10.52 -6.55
C TRP A 21 -3.42 -11.69 -7.47
N HIS A 22 -4.14 -12.70 -6.97
CA HIS A 22 -4.57 -13.82 -7.78
C HIS A 22 -5.57 -13.42 -8.87
N ARG A 23 -6.62 -12.65 -8.52
CA ARG A 23 -7.75 -12.33 -9.41
C ARG A 23 -7.50 -11.11 -10.28
N ALA A 24 -7.10 -9.98 -9.70
CA ALA A 24 -6.95 -8.72 -10.42
C ALA A 24 -5.65 -8.68 -11.23
N MET A 25 -4.56 -9.21 -10.69
CA MET A 25 -3.22 -9.11 -11.28
C MET A 25 -2.72 -10.38 -11.97
N ALA A 26 -3.48 -11.49 -11.92
CA ALA A 26 -3.06 -12.79 -12.44
C ALA A 26 -1.65 -13.18 -11.95
N ALA A 27 -1.42 -13.05 -10.64
CA ALA A 27 -0.10 -13.16 -10.00
C ALA A 27 0.78 -14.33 -10.48
N PRO A 28 0.29 -15.56 -10.71
CA PRO A 28 1.17 -16.65 -11.16
C PRO A 28 1.91 -16.36 -12.47
N VAL A 29 1.28 -15.64 -13.39
CA VAL A 29 1.90 -15.26 -14.67
C VAL A 29 2.81 -14.05 -14.45
N LEU A 30 2.32 -13.05 -13.71
CA LEU A 30 3.04 -11.80 -13.52
C LEU A 30 4.33 -11.99 -12.69
N LEU A 31 4.31 -12.81 -11.64
CA LEU A 31 5.46 -13.12 -10.79
C LEU A 31 6.51 -14.03 -11.46
N ARG A 32 6.16 -14.68 -12.57
CA ARG A 32 7.11 -15.39 -13.43
C ARG A 32 7.81 -14.43 -14.39
N ARG A 33 7.07 -13.46 -14.93
CA ARG A 33 7.61 -12.43 -15.83
C ARG A 33 8.50 -11.44 -15.10
N TYR A 34 8.07 -10.97 -13.92
CA TYR A 34 8.78 -9.99 -13.11
C TYR A 34 9.12 -10.62 -11.74
N PRO A 35 10.27 -11.31 -11.61
CA PRO A 35 10.60 -12.06 -10.39
C PRO A 35 10.78 -11.15 -9.16
N LEU A 36 11.21 -9.90 -9.36
CA LEU A 36 11.36 -8.91 -8.29
C LEU A 36 10.03 -8.57 -7.61
N LEU A 37 8.88 -8.75 -8.29
CA LEU A 37 7.55 -8.53 -7.72
C LEU A 37 7.21 -9.49 -6.59
N ARG A 38 7.96 -10.59 -6.43
CA ARG A 38 7.79 -11.48 -5.27
C ARG A 38 8.04 -10.76 -3.96
N ALA A 39 8.96 -9.78 -3.95
CA ALA A 39 9.28 -9.00 -2.75
C ALA A 39 8.07 -8.17 -2.26
N PRO A 40 7.45 -7.28 -3.06
CA PRO A 40 6.26 -6.55 -2.61
C PRO A 40 5.04 -7.46 -2.42
N TRP A 41 4.88 -8.52 -3.22
CA TRP A 41 3.78 -9.48 -3.05
C TRP A 41 3.85 -10.21 -1.71
N PHE A 42 5.00 -10.77 -1.37
CA PHE A 42 5.22 -11.46 -0.11
C PHE A 42 5.27 -10.48 1.06
N GLY A 43 5.99 -9.37 0.89
CA GLY A 43 6.12 -8.31 1.88
C GLY A 43 4.77 -7.75 2.32
N GLY A 44 3.86 -7.48 1.39
CA GLY A 44 2.50 -7.04 1.72
C GLY A 44 1.73 -8.05 2.59
N THR A 45 1.88 -9.35 2.31
CA THR A 45 1.25 -10.39 3.14
C THR A 45 1.87 -10.45 4.53
N VAL A 46 3.21 -10.48 4.60
CA VAL A 46 3.96 -10.59 5.86
C VAL A 46 3.71 -9.41 6.77
N VAL A 47 3.73 -8.18 6.24
CA VAL A 47 3.50 -6.97 7.04
C VAL A 47 2.10 -6.96 7.64
N GLN A 48 1.07 -7.37 6.88
CA GLN A 48 -0.29 -7.44 7.43
C GLN A 48 -0.42 -8.54 8.49
N LEU A 49 0.18 -9.71 8.29
CA LEU A 49 0.16 -10.77 9.31
C LEU A 49 0.95 -10.39 10.57
N ALA A 50 2.09 -9.71 10.41
CA ALA A 50 2.85 -9.18 11.53
C ALA A 50 2.05 -8.11 12.28
N ALA A 51 1.38 -7.21 11.56
CA ALA A 51 0.48 -6.22 12.16
C ALA A 51 -0.70 -6.90 12.90
N ALA A 52 -1.25 -7.98 12.36
CA ALA A 52 -2.28 -8.77 13.03
C ALA A 52 -1.77 -9.36 14.35
N LEU A 53 -0.59 -9.99 14.33
CA LEU A 53 0.03 -10.58 15.52
C LEU A 53 0.32 -9.52 16.59
N LEU A 54 0.90 -8.39 16.18
CA LEU A 54 1.20 -7.28 17.09
C LEU A 54 -0.06 -6.67 17.68
N ALA A 55 -1.12 -6.49 16.87
CA ALA A 55 -2.40 -5.98 17.35
C ALA A 55 -3.05 -6.91 18.37
N ILE A 56 -2.95 -8.24 18.19
CA ILE A 56 -3.50 -9.21 19.14
C ILE A 56 -2.68 -9.23 20.44
N GLN A 57 -1.36 -9.19 20.35
CA GLN A 57 -0.46 -9.32 21.51
C GLN A 57 -0.32 -8.02 22.32
N HIS A 58 -0.38 -6.86 21.67
CA HIS A 58 -0.05 -5.56 22.26
C HIS A 58 -1.15 -4.51 22.01
N GLY A 59 -2.37 -4.92 21.64
CA GLY A 59 -3.49 -4.03 21.29
C GLY A 59 -4.13 -3.29 22.46
N THR A 60 -3.39 -3.04 23.54
CA THR A 60 -3.82 -2.15 24.61
C THR A 60 -3.73 -0.71 24.12
N ALA A 61 -4.83 0.04 24.29
CA ALA A 61 -4.93 1.47 24.02
C ALA A 61 -3.76 2.23 24.65
N PRO A 62 -2.84 2.83 23.86
CA PRO A 62 -2.00 3.87 24.42
C PRO A 62 -2.91 5.07 24.77
N GLY A 63 -2.55 5.83 25.81
CA GLY A 63 -3.32 7.02 26.19
C GLY A 63 -3.49 7.98 25.00
N GLY A 64 -4.60 8.73 24.97
CA GLY A 64 -5.01 9.54 23.80
C GLY A 64 -3.94 10.49 23.23
N GLU A 65 -3.08 11.05 24.07
CA GLU A 65 -1.96 11.91 23.61
C GLU A 65 -0.94 11.16 22.75
N PHE A 66 -0.62 9.91 23.10
CA PHE A 66 0.31 9.10 22.31
C PHE A 66 -0.34 8.63 21.00
N GLU A 67 -1.65 8.38 21.01
CA GLU A 67 -2.39 8.01 19.80
C GLU A 67 -2.36 9.14 18.76
N ALA A 68 -2.49 10.41 19.18
CA ALA A 68 -2.37 11.56 18.29
C ALA A 68 -0.99 11.64 17.60
N VAL A 69 0.10 11.38 18.34
CA VAL A 69 1.47 11.32 17.78
C VAL A 69 1.59 10.24 16.71
N LEU A 70 0.92 9.09 16.89
CA LEU A 70 0.94 8.02 15.89
C LEU A 70 0.25 8.44 14.58
N PHE A 71 -0.83 9.22 14.65
CA PHE A 71 -1.47 9.76 13.45
C PHE A 71 -0.56 10.75 12.72
N ASP A 72 0.12 11.65 13.43
CA ASP A 72 1.06 12.60 12.82
C ASP A 72 2.22 11.87 12.12
N VAL A 73 2.78 10.84 12.75
CA VAL A 73 3.82 10.01 12.13
C VAL A 73 3.29 9.30 10.89
N LEU A 74 2.06 8.78 10.94
CA LEU A 74 1.45 8.09 9.79
C LEU A 74 1.19 9.08 8.64
N HIS A 75 0.70 10.28 8.94
CA HIS A 75 0.46 11.33 7.96
C HIS A 75 1.75 11.81 7.29
N SER A 76 2.79 12.11 8.07
CA SER A 76 4.10 12.50 7.53
C SER A 76 4.69 11.46 6.58
N ARG A 77 4.56 10.17 6.91
CA ARG A 77 5.02 9.08 6.03
C ARG A 77 4.17 8.97 4.77
N ALA A 78 2.88 9.22 4.87
CA ALA A 78 1.99 9.20 3.72
C ALA A 78 2.31 10.31 2.72
N ASP A 79 2.65 11.52 3.20
CA ASP A 79 3.07 12.62 2.32
C ASP A 79 4.32 12.28 1.52
N LEU A 80 5.32 11.66 2.15
CA LEU A 80 6.53 11.20 1.44
C LEU A 80 6.19 10.19 0.33
N VAL A 81 5.31 9.24 0.65
CA VAL A 81 4.91 8.17 -0.26
C VAL A 81 4.06 8.73 -1.41
N LEU A 82 3.12 9.63 -1.15
CA LEU A 82 2.30 10.29 -2.16
C LEU A 82 3.17 11.16 -3.08
N SER A 83 4.09 11.95 -2.51
CA SER A 83 5.03 12.80 -3.26
C SER A 83 5.94 11.98 -4.18
N ALA A 84 6.50 10.89 -3.68
CA ALA A 84 7.31 9.98 -4.49
C ALA A 84 6.49 9.40 -5.64
N SER A 85 5.26 8.95 -5.36
CA SER A 85 4.37 8.31 -6.33
C SER A 85 3.93 9.26 -7.43
N ALA A 86 3.59 10.51 -7.08
CA ALA A 86 3.32 11.55 -8.05
C ALA A 86 4.54 11.83 -8.94
N SER A 87 5.73 11.93 -8.35
CA SER A 87 6.98 12.14 -9.10
C SER A 87 7.24 11.01 -10.10
N ILE A 88 7.03 9.77 -9.70
CA ILE A 88 7.18 8.59 -10.56
C ILE A 88 6.20 8.61 -11.72
N LEU A 89 4.93 8.95 -11.46
CA LEU A 89 3.92 9.07 -12.51
C LEU A 89 4.28 10.17 -13.51
N VAL A 90 4.80 11.31 -13.04
CA VAL A 90 5.28 12.38 -13.91
C VAL A 90 6.44 11.90 -14.76
N VAL A 91 7.45 11.27 -14.16
CA VAL A 91 8.61 10.73 -14.90
C VAL A 91 8.16 9.70 -15.94
N ALA A 92 7.29 8.76 -15.56
CA ALA A 92 6.73 7.79 -16.49
C ALA A 92 5.99 8.48 -17.64
N THR A 93 5.14 9.47 -17.34
CA THR A 93 4.38 10.20 -18.36
C THR A 93 5.32 10.93 -19.32
N VAL A 94 6.40 11.53 -18.82
CA VAL A 94 7.39 12.24 -19.63
C VAL A 94 8.17 11.26 -20.52
N VAL A 95 8.74 10.20 -19.94
CA VAL A 95 9.60 9.26 -20.68
C VAL A 95 8.80 8.55 -21.78
N TYR A 96 7.64 8.00 -21.43
CA TYR A 96 6.80 7.30 -22.41
C TYR A 96 6.15 8.28 -23.40
N GLY A 97 5.83 9.50 -22.96
CA GLY A 97 5.29 10.55 -23.83
C GLY A 97 6.30 11.02 -24.89
N VAL A 98 7.57 11.24 -24.50
CA VAL A 98 8.65 11.62 -25.41
C VAL A 98 8.93 10.52 -26.43
N ASN A 99 8.94 9.26 -25.98
CA ASN A 99 9.18 8.11 -26.85
C ASN A 99 7.94 7.70 -27.68
N GLN A 100 6.81 8.39 -27.53
CA GLN A 100 5.52 8.02 -28.14
C GLN A 100 5.10 6.56 -27.87
N GLN A 101 5.52 6.02 -26.72
CA GLN A 101 5.22 4.67 -26.28
C GLN A 101 4.15 4.68 -25.20
N THR A 102 3.47 3.55 -25.02
CA THR A 102 2.51 3.39 -23.93
C THR A 102 3.17 2.71 -22.73
N PRO A 103 2.97 3.20 -21.49
CA PRO A 103 3.51 2.55 -20.31
C PRO A 103 2.92 1.14 -20.12
N PRO A 104 3.62 0.22 -19.45
CA PRO A 104 3.15 -1.13 -19.22
C PRO A 104 1.78 -1.14 -18.55
N ARG A 105 0.81 -1.86 -19.14
CA ARG A 105 -0.54 -2.00 -18.55
C ARG A 105 -0.52 -2.48 -17.09
N PRO A 106 0.35 -3.44 -16.67
CA PRO A 106 0.44 -3.85 -15.27
C PRO A 106 0.86 -2.72 -14.33
N PHE A 107 1.76 -1.82 -14.76
CA PHE A 107 2.16 -0.65 -14.00
C PHE A 107 0.97 0.28 -13.75
N MET A 108 0.26 0.67 -14.82
CA MET A 108 -0.91 1.56 -14.70
C MET A 108 -1.97 0.99 -13.76
N ARG A 109 -2.27 -0.31 -13.87
CA ARG A 109 -3.23 -0.98 -12.99
C ARG A 109 -2.80 -0.95 -11.52
N LEU A 110 -1.54 -1.28 -11.24
CA LEU A 110 -1.02 -1.25 -9.87
C LEU A 110 -1.06 0.15 -9.27
N MET A 111 -0.69 1.18 -10.04
CA MET A 111 -0.78 2.57 -9.60
C MET A 111 -2.22 3.00 -9.33
N SER A 112 -3.17 2.64 -10.19
CA SER A 112 -4.59 2.93 -9.95
C SER A 112 -5.12 2.26 -8.68
N PHE A 113 -4.82 0.99 -8.46
CA PHE A 113 -5.24 0.29 -7.24
C PHE A 113 -4.55 0.83 -5.99
N ALA A 114 -3.29 1.26 -6.10
CA ALA A 114 -2.61 1.91 -4.99
C ALA A 114 -3.28 3.22 -4.59
N LEU A 115 -3.68 4.06 -5.55
CA LEU A 115 -4.42 5.29 -5.28
C LEU A 115 -5.75 4.99 -4.57
N VAL A 116 -6.48 3.97 -5.03
CA VAL A 116 -7.73 3.53 -4.36
C VAL A 116 -7.45 3.07 -2.93
N ALA A 117 -6.38 2.32 -2.69
CA ALA A 117 -6.00 1.92 -1.33
C ALA A 117 -5.65 3.14 -0.45
N LEU A 118 -4.94 4.13 -1.00
CA LEU A 118 -4.58 5.36 -0.30
C LEU A 118 -5.80 6.26 0.02
N LEU A 119 -6.91 6.16 -0.74
CA LEU A 119 -8.16 6.80 -0.33
C LEU A 119 -8.69 6.25 1.00
N GLY A 120 -8.50 4.94 1.26
CA GLY A 120 -8.81 4.34 2.56
C GLY A 120 -7.92 4.87 3.69
N PHE A 121 -6.69 5.27 3.37
CA PHE A 121 -5.81 5.96 4.31
C PHE A 121 -6.30 7.40 4.61
N MET A 122 -6.88 8.09 3.64
CA MET A 122 -7.41 9.46 3.81
C MET A 122 -8.75 9.53 4.55
N LEU A 123 -9.26 8.43 5.11
CA LEU A 123 -10.51 8.44 5.87
C LEU A 123 -10.45 9.47 7.01
N PRO A 124 -11.42 10.39 7.10
CA PRO A 124 -11.29 11.56 7.96
C PRO A 124 -11.46 11.22 9.44
N VAL A 125 -10.54 11.73 10.26
CA VAL A 125 -10.60 11.63 11.73
C VAL A 125 -11.73 12.49 12.31
N ILE A 126 -12.14 13.56 11.61
CA ILE A 126 -13.15 14.54 12.08
C ILE A 126 -14.54 13.94 12.36
N TRP A 127 -14.84 12.72 11.91
CA TRP A 127 -16.12 12.06 12.16
C TRP A 127 -16.16 11.27 13.48
N ILE A 128 -15.03 11.13 14.18
CA ILE A 128 -14.96 10.34 15.41
C ILE A 128 -15.30 11.22 16.61
N PRO A 129 -16.30 10.84 17.45
CA PRO A 129 -16.60 11.57 18.67
C PRO A 129 -15.40 11.54 19.63
N PRO A 130 -15.01 12.68 20.24
CA PRO A 130 -13.82 12.78 21.10
C PRO A 130 -13.91 11.96 22.40
N GLN A 131 -15.05 11.33 22.68
CA GLN A 131 -15.29 10.50 23.85
C GLN A 131 -15.04 9.00 23.59
N HIS A 132 -14.66 8.63 22.36
CA HIS A 132 -14.53 7.23 21.93
C HIS A 132 -13.13 6.90 21.40
N ASP A 133 -12.18 6.73 22.32
CA ASP A 133 -10.78 6.36 22.02
C ASP A 133 -10.66 5.06 21.20
N GLU A 134 -11.57 4.12 21.39
CA GLU A 134 -11.60 2.85 20.64
C GLU A 134 -11.85 3.05 19.14
N TRP A 135 -12.68 4.03 18.77
CA TRP A 135 -12.99 4.33 17.38
C TRP A 135 -11.79 4.98 16.67
N MET A 136 -11.08 5.82 17.42
CA MET A 136 -9.83 6.44 16.98
C MET A 136 -8.79 5.36 16.66
N GLN A 137 -8.62 4.39 17.56
CA GLN A 137 -7.71 3.27 17.35
C GLN A 137 -8.11 2.41 16.15
N LEU A 138 -9.41 2.18 15.95
CA LEU A 138 -9.88 1.36 14.83
C LEU A 138 -9.55 2.04 13.51
N LEU A 139 -9.80 3.35 13.45
CA LEU A 139 -9.47 4.15 12.28
C LEU A 139 -7.96 4.11 12.01
N ARG A 140 -7.09 4.23 13.02
CA ARG A 140 -5.64 4.08 12.82
C ARG A 140 -5.30 2.74 12.19
N HIS A 141 -5.90 1.65 12.65
CA HIS A 141 -5.64 0.32 12.08
C HIS A 141 -6.14 0.19 10.63
N VAL A 142 -7.32 0.73 10.31
CA VAL A 142 -7.84 0.80 8.94
C VAL A 142 -6.94 1.63 8.02
N GLN A 143 -6.54 2.81 8.48
CA GLN A 143 -5.65 3.71 7.74
C GLN A 143 -4.28 3.06 7.52
N THR A 144 -3.70 2.43 8.54
CA THR A 144 -2.41 1.72 8.45
C THR A 144 -2.49 0.55 7.49
N ALA A 145 -3.56 -0.27 7.55
CA ALA A 145 -3.73 -1.40 6.64
C ALA A 145 -3.86 -0.93 5.18
N SER A 146 -4.60 0.15 4.96
CA SER A 146 -4.79 0.77 3.65
C SER A 146 -3.50 1.39 3.11
N PHE A 147 -2.74 2.06 3.98
CA PHE A 147 -1.44 2.63 3.67
C PHE A 147 -0.43 1.55 3.25
N ASN A 148 -0.36 0.44 4.00
CA ASN A 148 0.51 -0.70 3.65
C ASN A 148 0.17 -1.24 2.25
N TRP A 149 -1.11 -1.41 1.94
CA TRP A 149 -1.56 -1.81 0.60
C TRP A 149 -1.10 -0.84 -0.47
N GLY A 150 -1.36 0.45 -0.29
CA GLY A 150 -0.94 1.50 -1.22
C GLY A 150 0.57 1.43 -1.46
N LEU A 151 1.36 1.40 -0.40
CA LEU A 151 2.82 1.35 -0.46
C LEU A 151 3.34 0.16 -1.28
N PHE A 152 2.91 -1.06 -0.96
CA PHE A 152 3.39 -2.26 -1.65
C PHE A 152 2.94 -2.33 -3.11
N LEU A 153 1.74 -1.85 -3.44
CA LEU A 153 1.28 -1.77 -4.82
C LEU A 153 2.08 -0.76 -5.64
N MET A 154 2.46 0.38 -5.05
CA MET A 154 3.30 1.37 -5.74
C MET A 154 4.72 0.87 -5.92
N CYS A 155 5.30 0.23 -4.90
CA CYS A 155 6.59 -0.44 -5.04
C CYS A 155 6.54 -1.51 -6.15
N ALA A 156 5.47 -2.30 -6.23
CA ALA A 156 5.30 -3.26 -7.33
C ALA A 156 5.20 -2.57 -8.69
N GLY A 157 4.40 -1.50 -8.81
CA GLY A 157 4.29 -0.73 -10.05
C GLY A 157 5.65 -0.19 -10.49
N LEU A 158 6.38 0.43 -9.57
CA LEU A 158 7.73 0.93 -9.76
C LEU A 158 8.69 -0.10 -10.33
N LEU A 159 8.71 -1.31 -9.77
CA LEU A 159 9.59 -2.38 -10.24
C LEU A 159 9.26 -2.77 -11.68
N ILE A 160 7.98 -2.82 -12.05
CA ILE A 160 7.57 -3.08 -13.44
C ILE A 160 8.06 -1.96 -14.37
N LEU A 161 7.88 -0.70 -13.96
CA LEU A 161 8.30 0.45 -14.74
C LEU A 161 9.82 0.45 -14.95
N LEU A 162 10.60 0.25 -13.89
CA LEU A 162 12.06 0.22 -13.95
C LEU A 162 12.56 -0.92 -14.82
N GLU A 163 12.00 -2.12 -14.68
CA GLU A 163 12.40 -3.27 -15.50
C GLU A 163 12.07 -3.05 -16.98
N ASP A 164 10.93 -2.43 -17.29
CA ASP A 164 10.56 -2.07 -18.66
C ASP A 164 11.51 -1.01 -19.24
N LEU A 165 11.85 0.03 -18.47
CA LEU A 165 12.81 1.06 -18.91
C LEU A 165 14.21 0.50 -19.17
N ILE A 166 14.69 -0.42 -18.31
CA ILE A 166 15.98 -1.09 -18.50
C ILE A 166 15.98 -1.93 -19.78
N GLN A 167 14.89 -2.66 -20.04
CA GLN A 167 14.77 -3.50 -21.24
C GLN A 167 14.73 -2.68 -22.53
N HIS A 168 14.06 -1.51 -22.53
CA HIS A 168 14.05 -0.62 -23.68
C HIS A 168 15.40 0.06 -23.89
N SER A 169 16.06 0.53 -22.82
CA SER A 169 17.40 1.12 -22.93
C SER A 169 18.43 0.14 -23.48
N ALA A 170 18.34 -1.15 -23.14
CA ALA A 170 19.25 -2.18 -23.63
C ALA A 170 18.97 -2.63 -25.07
N ALA A 171 17.86 -2.21 -25.68
CA ALA A 171 17.49 -2.52 -27.06
C ALA A 171 17.93 -1.42 -28.06
N ASP A 172 18.25 -0.23 -27.56
CA ASP A 172 18.77 0.91 -28.34
C ASP A 172 20.32 0.93 -28.43
N ASP A 173 21.01 0.03 -27.71
CA ASP A 173 22.47 -0.23 -27.77
C ASP A 173 22.81 -1.41 -28.72
#